data_AF-A0A2M9G2J2-F1
#
_entry.id   AF-A0A2M9G2J2-F1
#
_cell.length_a   1.000
_cell.length_b   1.000
_cell.length_c   1.000
_cell.angle_alpha   90.00
_cell.angle_beta   90.00
_cell.angle_gamma   90.00
#
_symmetry.space_group_name_H-M   'P 1'
#
loop_
_entity.id
_entity.type
_entity.pdbx_description
1 polymer ?
#
loop_
_entity_poly.entity_id
_entity_poly.type
_entity_poly.pdbx_seq_one_letter_code
_entity_poly.pdbx_strand_id
1 'polypeptide(L)'
;MKRPAPYRQGHQRARGRVGPEERRQILAAYRLGEAEADIALHHGRRLETIQRVVREGEADPAPRGPRGGRRLWTPEERRVAIDMAAADASHAAIAKALGKTERQVRDLLDLWRRGLPIEVAPARPATIRDCLNCGRRFASEGPHNRLCGPCRQAGSAGFEDCHLLPGAGVRL
;
A
#
# COMPACT_ATOMS: atom_id res chain seq x y z
N MET A 1 43.66 -8.40 -32.73
CA MET A 1 42.43 -9.01 -32.16
C MET A 1 41.58 -7.91 -31.56
N LYS A 2 40.43 -7.57 -32.16
CA LYS A 2 39.54 -6.49 -31.69
C LYS A 2 38.63 -7.04 -30.58
N ARG A 3 38.71 -6.48 -29.37
CA ARG A 3 37.76 -6.79 -28.29
C ARG A 3 36.35 -6.35 -28.71
N PRO A 4 35.33 -7.22 -28.65
CA PRO A 4 33.96 -6.81 -28.97
C PRO A 4 33.47 -5.79 -27.94
N ALA A 5 32.84 -4.73 -28.42
CA ALA A 5 32.22 -3.71 -27.58
C ALA A 5 31.07 -4.35 -26.75
N PRO A 6 30.97 -4.09 -25.44
CA PRO A 6 29.89 -4.63 -24.64
C PRO A 6 28.56 -4.03 -25.12
N TYR A 7 27.67 -4.94 -25.51
CA TYR A 7 26.30 -4.67 -25.89
C TYR A 7 25.58 -3.95 -24.73
N ARG A 8 25.17 -2.67 -24.94
CA ARG A 8 24.32 -1.93 -24.00
C ARG A 8 22.95 -2.58 -23.97
N GLN A 9 22.76 -3.60 -23.13
CA GLN A 9 21.41 -4.02 -22.75
C GLN A 9 20.73 -2.83 -22.09
N GLY A 10 19.62 -2.40 -22.67
CA GLY A 10 18.75 -1.39 -22.09
C GLY A 10 18.21 -1.91 -20.76
N HIS A 11 18.91 -1.64 -19.67
CA HIS A 11 18.45 -1.93 -18.33
C HIS A 11 17.15 -1.15 -18.11
N GLN A 12 16.02 -1.82 -18.26
CA GLN A 12 14.76 -1.39 -17.65
C GLN A 12 15.02 -1.36 -16.14
N ARG A 13 15.46 -0.20 -15.63
CA ARG A 13 15.79 -0.02 -14.22
C ARG A 13 14.53 -0.38 -13.44
N ALA A 14 14.60 -1.44 -12.65
CA ALA A 14 13.48 -1.88 -11.83
C ALA A 14 13.09 -0.73 -10.89
N ARG A 15 12.00 -0.03 -11.21
CA ARG A 15 11.40 1.01 -10.36
C ARG A 15 10.52 0.28 -9.35
N GLY A 16 11.07 -0.08 -8.20
CA GLY A 16 10.33 -0.83 -7.18
C GLY A 16 11.08 -0.95 -5.85
N ARG A 17 10.37 -1.36 -4.80
CA ARG A 17 10.98 -1.73 -3.50
C ARG A 17 11.90 -2.95 -3.73
N VAL A 18 13.04 -3.00 -3.05
CA VAL A 18 13.87 -4.21 -2.99
C VAL A 18 13.11 -5.26 -2.19
N GLY A 19 12.85 -6.41 -2.79
CA GLY A 19 12.14 -7.50 -2.13
C GLY A 19 12.98 -8.12 -0.99
N PRO A 20 12.37 -8.91 -0.10
CA PRO A 20 13.10 -9.56 0.99
C PRO A 20 14.19 -10.51 0.48
N GLU A 21 13.90 -11.27 -0.58
CA GLU A 21 14.87 -12.18 -1.19
C GLU A 21 16.03 -11.43 -1.86
N GLU A 22 15.72 -10.42 -2.66
CA GLU A 22 16.72 -9.57 -3.30
C GLU A 22 17.59 -8.86 -2.25
N ARG A 23 17.01 -8.41 -1.13
CA ARG A 23 17.76 -7.83 -0.01
C ARG A 23 18.76 -8.83 0.58
N ARG A 24 18.36 -10.09 0.78
CA ARG A 24 19.27 -11.14 1.28
C ARG A 24 20.47 -11.32 0.34
N GLN A 25 20.24 -11.35 -0.96
CA GLN A 25 21.29 -11.50 -1.96
C GLN A 25 22.26 -10.31 -1.97
N ILE A 26 21.74 -9.07 -1.93
CA ILE A 26 22.54 -7.85 -1.84
C ILE A 26 23.45 -7.87 -0.60
N LEU A 27 22.90 -8.23 0.56
CA LEU A 27 23.65 -8.25 1.81
C LEU A 27 24.67 -9.39 1.84
N ALA A 28 24.37 -10.54 1.23
CA ALA A 28 25.32 -11.64 1.11
C ALA A 28 26.53 -11.23 0.23
N ALA A 29 26.29 -10.62 -0.93
CA ALA A 29 27.34 -10.10 -1.81
C ALA A 29 28.21 -9.06 -1.09
N TYR A 30 27.59 -8.14 -0.35
CA TYR A 30 28.32 -7.15 0.44
C TYR A 30 29.20 -7.78 1.53
N ARG A 31 28.73 -8.81 2.23
CA ARG A 31 29.55 -9.55 3.23
C ARG A 31 30.72 -10.30 2.60
N LEU A 32 30.60 -10.69 1.33
CA LEU A 32 31.69 -11.31 0.56
C LEU A 32 32.73 -10.28 0.05
N GLY A 33 32.52 -8.98 0.32
CA GLY A 33 33.45 -7.91 -0.05
C GLY A 33 33.25 -7.35 -1.46
N GLU A 34 32.14 -7.66 -2.12
CA GLU A 34 31.82 -7.06 -3.43
C GLU A 34 31.57 -5.55 -3.30
N ALA A 35 32.04 -4.78 -4.29
CA ALA A 35 31.84 -3.34 -4.30
C ALA A 35 30.37 -2.99 -4.57
N GLU A 36 29.83 -2.01 -3.84
CA GLU A 36 28.41 -1.62 -3.94
C GLU A 36 27.98 -1.23 -5.37
N ALA A 37 28.90 -0.73 -6.20
CA ALA A 37 28.65 -0.39 -7.60
C ALA A 37 28.42 -1.63 -8.46
N ASP A 38 29.17 -2.71 -8.21
CA ASP A 38 29.04 -3.98 -8.93
C ASP A 38 27.75 -4.69 -8.51
N ILE A 39 27.43 -4.66 -7.21
CA ILE A 39 26.15 -5.15 -6.68
C ILE A 39 24.99 -4.37 -7.32
N ALA A 40 25.09 -3.05 -7.44
CA ALA A 40 24.07 -2.22 -8.07
C ALA A 40 23.85 -2.59 -9.55
N LEU A 41 24.93 -2.82 -10.29
CA LEU A 41 24.89 -3.25 -11.68
C LEU A 41 24.24 -4.63 -11.81
N HIS A 42 24.66 -5.59 -10.98
CA HIS A 42 24.16 -6.97 -10.97
C HIS A 42 22.65 -7.02 -10.72
N HIS A 43 22.16 -6.29 -9.72
CA HIS A 43 20.73 -6.26 -9.38
C HIS A 43 19.91 -5.27 -10.23
N GLY A 44 20.53 -4.55 -11.17
CA GLY A 44 19.83 -3.53 -11.96
C GLY A 44 19.23 -2.40 -11.11
N ARG A 45 19.86 -2.09 -9.97
CA ARG A 45 19.44 -1.07 -9.00
C ARG A 45 20.32 0.17 -9.08
N ARG A 46 19.85 1.26 -8.46
CA ARG A 46 20.68 2.46 -8.26
C ARG A 46 21.63 2.20 -7.10
N LEU A 47 22.84 2.77 -7.17
CA LEU A 47 23.83 2.71 -6.08
C LEU A 47 23.25 3.17 -4.74
N GLU A 48 22.48 4.26 -4.74
CA GLU A 48 21.76 4.78 -3.56
C GLU A 48 20.84 3.74 -2.91
N THR A 49 20.21 2.88 -3.72
CA THR A 49 19.33 1.82 -3.23
C THR A 49 20.14 0.73 -2.51
N ILE A 50 21.29 0.35 -3.07
CA ILE A 50 22.20 -0.63 -2.47
C ILE A 50 22.77 -0.07 -1.16
N GLN A 51 23.29 1.14 -1.17
CA GLN A 51 23.80 1.85 0.03
C GLN A 51 22.76 1.90 1.15
N ARG A 52 21.50 2.21 0.81
CA ARG A 52 20.41 2.18 1.78
C ARG A 52 20.20 0.77 2.34
N VAL A 53 20.17 -0.26 1.49
CA VAL A 53 19.98 -1.65 1.93
C VAL A 53 21.11 -2.09 2.87
N VAL A 54 22.36 -1.81 2.50
CA VAL A 54 23.54 -2.11 3.32
C VAL A 54 23.46 -1.43 4.68
N ARG A 55 23.12 -0.13 4.71
CA ARG A 55 22.95 0.64 5.96
C ARG A 55 21.80 0.12 6.83
N GLU A 56 20.70 -0.31 6.22
CA GLU A 56 19.52 -0.83 6.93
C GLU A 56 19.67 -2.30 7.36
N GLY A 57 20.63 -3.04 6.81
CA GLY A 57 20.87 -4.46 7.14
C GLY A 57 19.70 -5.37 6.74
N GLU A 58 19.48 -6.46 7.47
CA GLU A 58 18.36 -7.39 7.21
C GLU A 58 17.00 -6.87 7.69
N ALA A 59 16.95 -5.69 8.32
CA ALA A 59 15.71 -5.14 8.83
C ALA A 59 14.68 -5.04 7.71
N ASP A 60 13.57 -5.77 7.87
CA ASP A 60 12.46 -5.70 6.94
C ASP A 60 11.96 -4.26 6.93
N PRO A 61 11.98 -3.53 5.80
CA PRO A 61 11.54 -2.16 5.78
C PRO A 61 10.09 -2.14 6.23
N ALA A 62 9.87 -1.57 7.42
CA ALA A 62 8.61 -1.58 8.15
C ALA A 62 7.43 -1.51 7.17
N PRO A 63 6.42 -2.39 7.32
CA PRO A 63 5.29 -2.39 6.42
C PRO A 63 4.79 -0.95 6.33
N ARG A 64 4.75 -0.40 5.10
CA ARG A 64 4.05 0.87 4.92
C ARG A 64 2.63 0.57 5.37
N GLY A 65 2.24 1.15 6.51
CA GLY A 65 0.86 1.04 6.99
C GLY A 65 -0.08 1.34 5.82
N PRO A 66 -1.25 0.69 5.77
CA PRO A 66 -2.13 0.77 4.61
C PRO A 66 -2.34 2.23 4.24
N ARG A 67 -1.93 2.59 3.02
CA ARG A 67 -2.12 3.95 2.51
C ARG A 67 -3.60 4.16 2.29
N GLY A 68 -4.21 5.08 3.03
CA GLY A 68 -5.44 5.75 2.62
C GLY A 68 -6.76 5.00 2.82
N GLY A 69 -6.76 3.79 3.39
CA GLY A 69 -8.01 3.25 3.93
C GLY A 69 -8.36 4.03 5.19
N ARG A 70 -9.56 4.63 5.27
CA ARG A 70 -10.10 5.14 6.54
C ARG A 70 -10.14 3.96 7.52
N ARG A 71 -9.06 3.70 8.26
CA ARG A 71 -9.05 2.73 9.34
C ARG A 71 -10.01 3.29 10.38
N LEU A 72 -11.25 2.81 10.31
CA LEU A 72 -12.30 3.08 11.26
C LEU A 72 -11.74 2.84 12.66
N TRP A 73 -12.00 3.78 13.57
CA TRP A 73 -11.63 3.63 14.97
C TRP A 73 -12.43 2.48 15.56
N THR A 74 -11.76 1.44 16.06
CA THR A 74 -12.45 0.39 16.82
C THR A 74 -12.85 0.91 18.20
N PRO A 75 -13.86 0.32 18.87
CA PRO A 75 -14.21 0.68 20.24
C PRO A 75 -13.00 0.62 21.20
N GLU A 76 -12.19 -0.43 21.08
CA GLU A 76 -10.97 -0.62 21.87
C GLU A 76 -9.93 0.48 21.62
N GLU A 77 -9.65 0.80 20.34
CA GLU A 77 -8.70 1.86 19.99
C GLU A 77 -9.15 3.22 20.54
N ARG A 78 -10.47 3.49 20.54
CA ARG A 78 -11.01 4.74 21.11
C ARG A 78 -10.80 4.79 22.62
N ARG A 79 -11.12 3.72 23.34
CA ARG A 79 -10.93 3.67 24.79
C ARG A 79 -9.48 3.93 25.15
N VAL A 80 -8.54 3.23 24.49
CA VAL A 80 -7.10 3.43 24.71
C VAL A 80 -6.67 4.86 24.39
N ALA A 81 -7.13 5.45 23.29
CA ALA A 81 -6.79 6.84 22.95
C ALA A 81 -7.29 7.85 23.99
N ILE A 82 -8.51 7.64 24.51
CA ILE A 82 -9.13 8.50 25.54
C ILE A 82 -8.39 8.34 26.87
N ASP A 83 -8.10 7.10 27.29
CA ASP A 83 -7.39 6.82 28.54
C ASP A 83 -5.96 7.42 28.51
N MET A 84 -5.26 7.27 27.39
CA MET A 84 -3.94 7.89 27.20
C MET A 84 -4.03 9.42 27.22
N ALA A 85 -5.04 10.02 26.58
CA ALA A 85 -5.23 11.46 26.61
C ALA A 85 -5.58 11.99 28.02
N ALA A 86 -6.34 11.21 28.80
CA ALA A 86 -6.63 11.52 30.20
C ALA A 86 -5.40 11.41 31.11
N ALA A 87 -4.41 10.61 30.72
CA ALA A 87 -3.09 10.54 31.34
C ALA A 87 -2.07 11.56 30.76
N ASP A 88 -2.56 12.63 30.12
CA ASP A 88 -1.76 13.70 29.50
C ASP A 88 -0.76 13.23 28.42
N ALA A 89 -0.99 12.07 27.80
CA ALA A 89 -0.16 11.62 26.70
C ALA A 89 -0.29 12.56 25.49
N SER A 90 0.83 12.88 24.85
CA SER A 90 0.82 13.71 23.64
C SER A 90 0.14 12.99 22.47
N HIS A 91 -0.45 13.77 21.55
CA HIS A 91 -1.07 13.22 20.34
C HIS A 91 -0.12 12.33 19.52
N ALA A 92 1.18 12.68 19.48
CA ALA A 92 2.22 11.90 18.82
C ALA A 92 2.44 10.54 19.48
N ALA A 93 2.44 10.47 20.81
CA ALA A 93 2.57 9.22 21.55
C ALA A 93 1.37 8.29 21.30
N ILE A 94 0.16 8.84 21.34
CA ILE A 94 -1.09 8.09 21.06
C ILE A 94 -1.11 7.58 19.62
N ALA A 95 -0.75 8.44 18.65
CA ALA A 95 -0.68 8.09 17.24
C ALA A 95 0.30 6.94 16.99
N LYS A 96 1.49 7.00 17.61
CA LYS A 96 2.51 5.95 17.54
C LYS A 96 2.02 4.64 18.15
N ALA A 97 1.39 4.68 19.32
CA ALA A 97 0.89 3.49 20.01
C ALA A 97 -0.20 2.76 19.21
N LEU A 98 -1.09 3.50 18.53
CA LEU A 98 -2.24 2.94 17.82
C LEU A 98 -2.03 2.75 16.31
N GLY A 99 -0.85 3.10 15.79
CA GLY A 99 -0.58 3.08 14.35
C GLY A 99 -1.53 4.00 13.56
N LYS A 100 -1.93 5.12 14.15
CA LYS A 100 -2.77 6.16 13.53
C LYS A 100 -1.92 7.38 13.21
N THR A 101 -2.48 8.32 12.47
CA THR A 101 -1.87 9.65 12.26
C THR A 101 -2.26 10.61 13.39
N GLU A 102 -1.39 11.57 13.73
CA GLU A 102 -1.70 12.60 14.74
C GLU A 102 -2.98 13.38 14.42
N ARG A 103 -3.25 13.63 13.14
CA ARG A 103 -4.51 14.25 12.69
C ARG A 103 -5.71 13.42 13.10
N GLN A 104 -5.69 12.11 12.87
CA GLN A 104 -6.80 11.23 13.26
C GLN A 104 -7.02 11.20 14.78
N VAL A 105 -5.94 11.25 15.57
CA VAL A 105 -6.02 11.34 17.03
C VAL A 105 -6.63 12.67 17.45
N ARG A 106 -6.18 13.78 16.87
CA ARG A 106 -6.72 15.12 17.14
C ARG A 106 -8.20 15.20 16.81
N ASP A 107 -8.60 14.71 15.63
CA ASP A 107 -10.00 14.69 15.20
C ASP A 107 -10.86 13.83 16.15
N LEU A 108 -10.36 12.67 16.58
CA LEU A 108 -11.04 11.83 17.58
C LEU A 108 -11.24 12.55 18.92
N LEU A 109 -10.18 13.13 19.46
CA LEU A 109 -10.21 13.77 20.77
C LEU A 109 -11.04 15.07 20.75
N ASP A 110 -11.07 15.80 19.63
CA ASP A 110 -11.97 16.94 19.45
C ASP A 110 -13.45 16.51 19.52
N LEU A 111 -13.81 15.46 18.78
CA LEU A 111 -15.17 14.90 18.83
C LEU A 111 -15.56 14.45 20.23
N TRP A 112 -14.66 13.73 20.92
CA TRP A 112 -14.87 13.28 22.30
C TRP A 112 -15.07 14.44 23.27
N ARG A 113 -14.21 15.48 23.23
CA ARG A 113 -14.32 16.67 24.08
C ARG A 113 -15.63 17.44 23.85
N ARG A 114 -16.14 17.41 22.64
CA ARG A 114 -17.42 18.05 22.26
C ARG A 114 -18.64 17.20 22.60
N GLY A 115 -18.45 15.99 23.14
CA GLY A 115 -19.53 15.03 23.41
C GLY A 115 -20.24 14.55 22.13
N LEU A 116 -19.61 14.71 20.97
CA LEU A 116 -20.19 14.27 19.70
C LEU A 116 -20.03 12.76 19.55
N PRO A 117 -21.05 12.06 19.04
CA PRO A 117 -20.96 10.64 18.84
C PRO A 117 -19.89 10.36 17.79
N ILE A 118 -18.86 9.61 18.20
CA ILE A 118 -17.84 9.06 17.29
C ILE A 118 -18.46 7.82 16.67
N GLU A 119 -19.48 8.01 15.84
CA GLU A 119 -20.04 6.89 15.10
C GLU A 119 -18.99 6.41 14.11
N VAL A 120 -18.74 5.10 14.16
CA VAL A 120 -18.15 4.37 13.06
C VAL A 120 -19.13 4.57 11.92
N ALA A 121 -18.94 5.61 11.09
CA ALA A 121 -19.81 5.84 9.95
C ALA A 121 -19.90 4.49 9.23
N PRO A 122 -21.10 3.86 9.18
CA PRO A 122 -21.21 2.55 8.59
C PRO A 122 -20.64 2.67 7.18
N ALA A 123 -19.87 1.67 6.75
CA ALA A 123 -19.42 1.61 5.37
C ALA A 123 -20.66 1.90 4.52
N ARG A 124 -20.65 3.00 3.75
CA ARG A 124 -21.83 3.39 2.96
C ARG A 124 -22.26 2.15 2.20
N PRO A 125 -23.54 1.75 2.29
CA PRO A 125 -23.98 0.51 1.66
C PRO A 125 -23.57 0.58 0.19
N ALA A 126 -22.85 -0.44 -0.26
CA ALA A 126 -22.35 -0.44 -1.61
C ALA A 126 -23.55 -0.36 -2.56
N THR A 127 -23.59 0.69 -3.38
CA THR A 127 -24.69 0.87 -4.33
C THR A 127 -24.47 -0.08 -5.49
N ILE A 128 -25.46 -0.93 -5.82
CA ILE A 128 -25.38 -1.77 -7.03
C ILE A 128 -25.48 -0.85 -8.26
N ARG A 129 -24.50 -0.94 -9.15
CA ARG A 129 -24.43 -0.14 -10.39
C ARG A 129 -24.03 -1.02 -11.56
N ASP A 130 -24.41 -0.62 -12.77
CA ASP A 130 -23.91 -1.22 -14.00
C ASP A 130 -22.54 -0.65 -14.35
N CYS A 131 -21.63 -1.53 -14.76
CA CYS A 131 -20.30 -1.16 -15.25
C CYS A 131 -20.43 -0.38 -16.57
N LEU A 132 -19.84 0.81 -16.65
CA LEU A 132 -19.86 1.62 -17.88
C LEU A 132 -19.07 1.01 -19.05
N ASN A 133 -18.26 -0.01 -18.80
CA ASN A 133 -17.53 -0.72 -19.86
C ASN A 133 -18.29 -1.99 -20.29
N CYS A 134 -18.49 -2.96 -19.40
CA CYS A 134 -19.08 -4.26 -19.76
C CYS A 134 -20.56 -4.44 -19.39
N GLY A 135 -21.23 -3.43 -18.82
CA GLY A 135 -22.64 -3.51 -18.39
C GLY A 135 -22.92 -4.37 -17.15
N ARG A 136 -21.94 -5.12 -16.62
CA ARG A 136 -22.14 -6.00 -15.46
C ARG A 136 -22.51 -5.20 -14.19
N ARG A 137 -23.51 -5.68 -13.45
CA ARG A 137 -23.88 -5.19 -12.11
C ARG A 137 -22.77 -5.49 -11.10
N PHE A 138 -22.34 -4.48 -10.34
CA PHE A 138 -21.34 -4.62 -9.28
C PHE A 138 -21.63 -3.69 -8.10
N ALA A 139 -21.12 -4.06 -6.92
CA ALA A 139 -21.19 -3.27 -5.70
C ALA A 139 -20.19 -2.10 -5.78
N SER A 140 -20.70 -0.86 -5.86
CA SER A 140 -19.87 0.35 -5.95
C SER A 140 -19.63 0.97 -4.57
N GLU A 141 -18.35 1.14 -4.21
CA GLU A 141 -17.92 1.74 -2.93
C GLU A 141 -18.05 3.28 -2.90
N GLY A 142 -18.50 3.92 -3.99
CA GLY A 142 -18.69 5.36 -3.98
C GLY A 142 -19.10 5.99 -5.32
N PRO A 143 -19.46 7.29 -5.33
CA PRO A 143 -19.99 7.98 -6.50
C PRO A 143 -19.12 7.90 -7.76
N HIS A 144 -17.80 7.86 -7.58
CA HIS A 144 -16.81 7.86 -8.66
C HIS A 144 -16.45 6.45 -9.18
N ASN A 145 -16.88 5.39 -8.49
CA ASN A 145 -16.60 4.01 -8.89
C ASN A 145 -17.65 3.54 -9.92
N ARG A 146 -17.36 3.75 -11.20
CA ARG A 146 -18.24 3.41 -12.36
C ARG A 146 -17.82 2.16 -13.14
N LEU A 147 -16.70 1.54 -12.78
CA LEU A 147 -16.18 0.33 -13.40
C LEU A 147 -16.11 -0.80 -12.37
N CYS A 148 -16.48 -2.00 -12.79
CA CYS A 148 -16.32 -3.22 -12.01
C CYS A 148 -14.83 -3.54 -11.81
N GLY A 149 -14.51 -4.41 -10.85
CA GLY A 149 -13.13 -4.82 -10.52
C GLY A 149 -12.32 -5.24 -11.76
N PRO A 150 -12.82 -6.19 -12.59
CA PRO A 150 -12.14 -6.61 -13.82
C PRO A 150 -11.84 -5.46 -14.78
N CYS A 151 -12.84 -4.66 -15.16
CA CYS A 151 -12.64 -3.53 -16.08
C CYS A 151 -11.71 -2.45 -15.52
N ARG A 152 -11.71 -2.26 -14.19
CA ARG A 152 -10.80 -1.29 -13.55
C ARG A 152 -9.34 -1.74 -13.63
N GLN A 153 -9.09 -3.05 -13.53
CA GLN A 153 -7.74 -3.62 -13.57
C GLN A 153 -7.20 -3.75 -15.00
N ALA A 154 -8.06 -4.04 -15.97
CA ALA A 154 -7.69 -4.13 -17.39
C ALA A 154 -7.26 -2.78 -18.00
N GLY A 155 -7.63 -1.65 -17.38
CA GLY A 155 -7.42 -0.33 -17.98
C GLY A 155 -8.26 -0.16 -19.25
N SER A 156 -7.80 0.67 -20.19
CA SER A 156 -8.43 0.86 -21.51
C SER A 156 -8.12 -0.24 -22.52
N ALA A 157 -7.45 -1.32 -22.11
CA ALA A 157 -7.10 -2.43 -22.99
C ALA A 157 -8.24 -3.46 -23.04
N GLY A 158 -8.97 -3.47 -24.15
CA GLY A 158 -9.70 -4.64 -24.66
C GLY A 158 -10.96 -5.05 -23.90
N PHE A 159 -12.10 -5.01 -24.59
CA PHE A 159 -13.45 -5.32 -24.10
C PHE A 159 -13.71 -6.82 -23.84
N GLU A 160 -12.82 -7.72 -24.29
CA GLU A 160 -13.22 -9.10 -24.62
C GLU A 160 -13.23 -10.10 -23.43
N ASP A 161 -12.58 -9.80 -22.29
CA ASP A 161 -12.35 -10.81 -21.24
C ASP A 161 -13.21 -10.68 -19.96
N CYS A 162 -14.24 -9.83 -19.95
CA CYS A 162 -15.04 -9.64 -18.73
C CYS A 162 -16.08 -10.76 -18.48
N HIS A 163 -16.41 -11.58 -19.47
CA HIS A 163 -17.54 -12.52 -19.41
C HIS A 163 -17.25 -13.89 -18.77
N LEU A 164 -15.98 -14.21 -18.46
CA LEU A 164 -15.57 -15.57 -18.10
C LEU A 164 -15.60 -15.93 -16.61
N LEU A 165 -16.26 -15.14 -15.74
CA LEU A 165 -16.54 -15.59 -14.37
C LEU A 165 -17.92 -16.26 -14.30
N PRO A 166 -17.99 -17.60 -14.12
CA PRO A 166 -19.25 -18.31 -13.96
C PRO A 166 -19.85 -17.98 -12.59
N GLY A 167 -21.08 -17.45 -12.56
CA GLY A 167 -21.79 -17.25 -11.28
C GLY A 167 -22.94 -16.27 -11.27
N ALA A 168 -23.18 -15.48 -12.33
CA ALA A 168 -24.37 -14.62 -12.40
C ALA A 168 -25.53 -15.37 -13.06
N GLY A 169 -26.12 -16.32 -12.33
CA GLY A 169 -27.43 -16.87 -12.66
C GLY A 169 -28.47 -15.76 -12.56
N VAL A 170 -28.88 -15.22 -13.70
CA VAL A 170 -30.04 -14.36 -13.83
C VAL A 170 -31.27 -15.26 -13.61
N ARG A 171 -31.94 -15.12 -12.46
CA ARG A 171 -33.34 -15.53 -12.35
C ARG A 171 -34.19 -14.34 -12.78
N LEU A 172 -34.96 -14.53 -13.85
CA LEU A 172 -36.07 -13.67 -14.25
C LEU A 172 -37.18 -13.70 -13.19
#